data_AF-A0A478FSM6-F1
#
_entry.id   AF-A0A478FSM6-F1
#
_cell.length_a   1.000
_cell.length_b   1.000
_cell.length_c   1.000
_cell.angle_alpha   90.00
_cell.angle_beta   90.00
_cell.angle_gamma   90.00
#
_symmetry.space_group_name_H-M   'P 1'
#
loop_
_entity.id
_entity.type
_entity.pdbx_description
1 polymer ?
#
loop_
_entity_poly.entity_id
_entity_poly.type
_entity_poly.pdbx_seq_one_letter_code
_entity_poly.pdbx_strand_id
1 'polypeptide(L)'
;MASPAAVGGSLLGAGAIGVGSAYLAGAFGGLDPSEPNRVLLSDYSQSSSAYTEGDKIGKAYKNYLVAPIGSKTTGGVTTNNEAWWKWSYKRWQADSGSRNNVLSTEFENDKKINSAFSSTIPSPTVSPKALNQVCEDIYKQDKSSLIPVGNATENKTKLKNDLFKYCSILGEVKTISEVEDADYGENTKGKDATNSKKFVAVKGNDKFWEIRNKEFYGDDSGEKSKSKSTVGTSKFKAKSVETPRPKIRDICEEAYRSGKDESTDYPSAEVNIFCVL
;
A
#
# COMPACT_ATOMS: atom_id res chain seq x y z
N MET A 1 41.08 36.57 -41.39
CA MET A 1 39.94 35.73 -41.78
C MET A 1 40.25 34.31 -41.35
N ALA A 2 39.66 33.89 -40.22
CA ALA A 2 39.76 32.56 -39.65
C ALA A 2 38.43 32.28 -38.92
N SER A 3 37.95 31.06 -39.05
CA SER A 3 36.58 30.58 -38.82
C SER A 3 36.02 30.81 -37.40
N PRO A 4 34.69 30.98 -37.25
CA PRO A 4 34.01 30.66 -36.01
C PRO A 4 33.64 29.17 -35.96
N ALA A 5 34.01 28.53 -34.84
CA ALA A 5 33.67 27.16 -34.51
C ALA A 5 32.16 27.04 -34.18
N ALA A 6 31.52 26.03 -34.77
CA ALA A 6 30.16 25.64 -34.47
C ALA A 6 30.12 24.92 -33.10
N VAL A 7 29.43 25.52 -32.13
CA VAL A 7 29.09 24.88 -30.86
C VAL A 7 27.75 24.17 -31.08
N GLY A 8 27.80 22.86 -31.29
CA GLY A 8 26.64 21.98 -31.30
C GLY A 8 26.09 21.81 -29.89
N GLY A 9 24.98 22.46 -29.58
CA GLY A 9 24.19 22.19 -28.37
C GLY A 9 23.28 20.98 -28.61
N SER A 10 23.69 19.82 -28.09
CA SER A 10 22.85 18.62 -28.07
C SER A 10 21.61 18.87 -27.20
N LEU A 11 20.46 18.81 -27.86
CA LEU A 11 19.13 18.76 -27.27
C LEU A 11 19.00 17.42 -26.51
N LEU A 12 19.24 17.42 -25.20
CA LEU A 12 18.82 16.30 -24.34
C LEU A 12 17.32 16.42 -24.12
N GLY A 13 16.55 15.86 -25.06
CA GLY A 13 15.15 15.57 -24.86
C GLY A 13 15.00 14.56 -23.73
N ALA A 14 14.64 15.03 -22.54
CA ALA A 14 14.18 14.17 -21.47
C ALA A 14 12.85 13.56 -21.93
N GLY A 15 12.92 12.31 -22.38
CA GLY A 15 11.75 11.51 -22.74
C GLY A 15 10.81 11.44 -21.56
N ALA A 16 9.56 11.84 -21.80
CA ALA A 16 8.45 11.53 -20.91
C ALA A 16 8.37 10.00 -20.80
N ILE A 17 8.79 9.47 -19.66
CA ILE A 17 8.52 8.09 -19.30
C ILE A 17 7.01 8.02 -19.07
N GLY A 18 6.30 7.51 -20.09
CA GLY A 18 4.92 7.10 -19.95
C GLY A 18 4.86 6.03 -18.87
N VAL A 19 4.48 6.43 -17.66
CA VAL A 19 4.33 5.56 -16.50
C VAL A 19 3.05 4.75 -16.68
N GLY A 20 3.12 3.75 -17.55
CA GLY A 20 2.05 2.81 -17.81
C GLY A 20 2.65 1.42 -17.97
N SER A 21 2.42 0.55 -16.99
CA SER A 21 2.56 -0.91 -17.06
C SER A 21 3.95 -1.58 -17.02
N ALA A 22 5.05 -0.90 -16.68
CA ALA A 22 6.38 -1.53 -16.53
C ALA A 22 6.80 -1.85 -15.07
N TYR A 23 5.88 -1.86 -14.10
CA TYR A 23 6.22 -1.89 -12.66
C TYR A 23 6.79 -3.21 -12.11
N LEU A 24 6.96 -4.25 -12.92
CA LEU A 24 7.55 -5.52 -12.46
C LEU A 24 8.82 -5.95 -13.20
N ALA A 25 9.19 -5.32 -14.32
CA ALA A 25 10.35 -5.76 -15.10
C ALA A 25 11.67 -5.08 -14.71
N GLY A 26 11.63 -3.90 -14.09
CA GLY A 26 12.84 -3.10 -13.83
C GLY A 26 13.44 -3.22 -12.43
N ALA A 27 12.63 -3.44 -11.39
CA ALA A 27 13.09 -3.42 -9.99
C ALA A 27 13.35 -4.81 -9.40
N PHE A 28 12.87 -5.87 -10.05
CA PHE A 28 13.12 -7.26 -9.67
C PHE A 28 13.86 -7.89 -10.84
N GLY A 29 15.19 -8.07 -10.73
CA GLY A 29 16.02 -8.68 -11.78
C GLY A 29 15.64 -10.13 -12.11
N GLY A 30 14.49 -10.33 -12.77
CA GLY A 30 14.01 -11.64 -13.20
C GLY A 30 13.46 -12.56 -12.09
N LEU A 31 13.15 -12.06 -10.90
CA LEU A 31 12.60 -12.88 -9.81
C LEU A 31 11.07 -13.07 -9.99
N ASP A 32 10.70 -14.25 -10.49
CA ASP A 32 9.38 -14.91 -10.51
C ASP A 32 8.14 -13.97 -10.72
N PRO A 33 7.64 -13.83 -11.97
CA PRO A 33 6.71 -12.77 -12.34
C PRO A 33 5.27 -12.94 -11.82
N SER A 34 4.90 -14.07 -11.22
CA SER A 34 3.54 -14.31 -10.71
C SER A 34 3.50 -14.40 -9.19
N GLU A 35 2.79 -13.47 -8.56
CA GLU A 35 2.47 -13.54 -7.13
C GLU A 35 1.65 -14.81 -6.83
N PRO A 36 2.10 -15.67 -5.90
CA PRO A 36 1.37 -16.89 -5.56
C PRO A 36 -0.05 -16.63 -5.02
N ASN A 37 -0.92 -17.64 -5.16
CA ASN A 37 -2.20 -17.65 -4.46
C ASN A 37 -1.99 -17.59 -2.94
N ARG A 38 -2.96 -16.99 -2.24
CA ARG A 38 -2.87 -16.70 -0.81
C ARG A 38 -4.25 -16.60 -0.17
N VAL A 39 -4.24 -16.70 1.15
CA VAL A 39 -5.37 -16.55 2.06
C VAL A 39 -5.17 -15.26 2.85
N LEU A 40 -6.15 -14.37 2.79
CA LEU A 40 -6.15 -13.12 3.55
C LEU A 40 -6.49 -13.37 5.02
N LEU A 41 -6.09 -12.44 5.87
CA LEU A 41 -6.39 -12.49 7.30
C LEU A 41 -7.90 -12.47 7.55
N SER A 42 -8.68 -11.77 6.71
CA SER A 42 -10.15 -11.76 6.74
C SER A 42 -10.79 -13.12 6.49
N ASP A 43 -10.14 -13.95 5.69
CA ASP A 43 -10.64 -15.26 5.24
C ASP A 43 -10.15 -16.40 6.12
N TYR A 44 -9.24 -16.12 7.04
CA TYR A 44 -8.64 -17.11 7.90
C TYR A 44 -9.56 -17.40 9.10
N SER A 45 -10.21 -18.55 9.06
CA SER A 45 -11.18 -18.98 10.06
C SER A 45 -10.58 -19.20 11.44
N GLN A 46 -9.29 -19.54 11.52
CA GLN A 46 -8.54 -19.64 12.77
C GLN A 46 -7.96 -18.28 13.19
N SER A 47 -8.70 -17.20 12.91
CA SER A 47 -8.23 -15.87 13.27
C SER A 47 -8.07 -15.78 14.79
N SER A 48 -6.84 -15.60 15.25
CA SER A 48 -6.57 -15.43 16.68
C SER A 48 -7.37 -14.23 17.17
N SER A 49 -8.05 -14.38 18.31
CA SER A 49 -8.71 -13.24 18.98
C SER A 49 -7.75 -12.07 19.20
N ALA A 50 -6.44 -12.35 19.27
CA ALA A 50 -5.37 -11.39 19.44
C ALA A 50 -5.32 -10.25 18.40
N TYR A 51 -5.94 -10.41 17.23
CA TYR A 51 -6.02 -9.34 16.22
C TYR A 51 -7.45 -8.99 15.80
N THR A 52 -8.48 -9.50 16.47
CA THR A 52 -9.88 -9.09 16.22
C THR A 52 -10.39 -8.10 17.27
N GLU A 53 -9.67 -7.94 18.38
CA GLU A 53 -9.95 -6.98 19.45
C GLU A 53 -9.47 -5.55 19.12
N GLY A 54 -10.14 -4.55 19.71
CA GLY A 54 -9.65 -3.16 19.78
C GLY A 54 -9.31 -2.48 18.44
N ASP A 55 -8.27 -1.64 18.48
CA ASP A 55 -7.68 -0.85 17.38
C ASP A 55 -6.43 -1.52 16.80
N LYS A 56 -6.39 -2.86 16.76
CA LYS A 56 -5.23 -3.60 16.25
C LYS A 56 -5.05 -3.45 14.74
N ILE A 57 -3.80 -3.48 14.29
CA ILE A 57 -3.44 -3.45 12.86
C ILE A 57 -4.14 -4.57 12.10
N GLY A 58 -4.08 -5.80 12.62
CA GLY A 58 -4.68 -6.96 12.00
C GLY A 58 -6.18 -6.78 11.80
N LYS A 59 -6.90 -6.20 12.76
CA LYS A 59 -8.33 -5.91 12.63
C LYS A 59 -8.61 -4.87 11.56
N ALA A 60 -7.88 -3.76 11.61
CA ALA A 60 -8.09 -2.61 10.73
C ALA A 60 -7.80 -2.93 9.27
N TYR A 61 -6.83 -3.81 9.01
CA TYR A 61 -6.34 -4.09 7.66
C TYR A 61 -6.51 -5.57 7.24
N LYS A 62 -7.34 -6.36 7.93
CA LYS A 62 -7.50 -7.81 7.67
C LYS A 62 -7.82 -8.17 6.21
N ASN A 63 -8.51 -7.28 5.49
CA ASN A 63 -8.89 -7.49 4.08
C ASN A 63 -7.70 -7.31 3.12
N TYR A 64 -6.54 -6.86 3.62
CA TYR A 64 -5.35 -6.59 2.84
C TYR A 64 -4.15 -7.41 3.30
N LEU A 65 -4.12 -7.80 4.58
CA LEU A 65 -3.02 -8.54 5.18
C LEU A 65 -3.11 -10.02 4.84
N VAL A 66 -1.97 -10.65 4.55
CA VAL A 66 -1.89 -12.10 4.31
C VAL A 66 -1.83 -12.82 5.64
N ALA A 67 -2.61 -13.90 5.78
CA ALA A 67 -2.65 -14.66 7.02
C ALA A 67 -1.29 -15.36 7.30
N PRO A 68 -0.79 -15.37 8.54
CA PRO A 68 0.53 -15.94 8.84
C PRO A 68 0.66 -17.43 8.48
N ILE A 69 -0.37 -18.24 8.74
CA ILE A 69 -0.41 -19.69 8.48
C ILE A 69 -1.49 -20.07 7.44
N GLY A 70 -2.40 -19.14 7.13
CA GLY A 70 -3.66 -19.37 6.40
C GLY A 70 -3.71 -20.51 5.39
N SER A 71 -4.70 -21.39 5.56
CA SER A 71 -5.04 -22.46 4.61
C SER A 71 -6.53 -22.40 4.27
N LYS A 72 -6.87 -22.52 2.99
CA LYS A 72 -8.25 -22.51 2.48
C LYS A 72 -8.39 -23.53 1.37
N THR A 73 -9.38 -24.41 1.49
CA THR A 73 -9.74 -25.35 0.43
C THR A 73 -10.96 -24.82 -0.33
N THR A 74 -10.87 -24.69 -1.65
CA THR A 74 -11.99 -24.28 -2.51
C THR A 74 -11.99 -25.15 -3.75
N GLY A 75 -13.13 -25.81 -4.04
CA GLY A 75 -13.23 -26.71 -5.18
C GLY A 75 -12.22 -27.87 -5.18
N GLY A 76 -11.82 -28.36 -4.01
CA GLY A 76 -10.84 -29.44 -3.87
C GLY A 76 -9.36 -29.00 -3.93
N VAL A 77 -9.09 -27.72 -4.17
CA VAL A 77 -7.72 -27.17 -4.18
C VAL A 77 -7.44 -26.48 -2.84
N THR A 78 -6.39 -26.93 -2.14
CA THR A 78 -5.93 -26.32 -0.89
C THR A 78 -4.86 -25.28 -1.18
N THR A 79 -5.17 -24.01 -0.91
CA THR A 79 -4.19 -22.92 -0.92
C THR A 79 -3.66 -22.71 0.48
N ASN A 80 -2.35 -22.72 0.65
CA ASN A 80 -1.67 -22.28 1.87
C ASN A 80 -0.78 -21.07 1.57
N ASN A 81 -0.41 -20.33 2.60
CA ASN A 81 0.37 -19.11 2.42
C ASN A 81 1.88 -19.31 2.34
N GLU A 82 2.39 -20.54 2.45
CA GLU A 82 3.84 -20.79 2.47
C GLU A 82 4.52 -20.31 1.19
N ALA A 83 3.93 -20.58 0.02
CA ALA A 83 4.46 -20.12 -1.26
C ALA A 83 4.48 -18.59 -1.36
N TRP A 84 3.42 -17.92 -0.89
CA TRP A 84 3.36 -16.46 -0.88
C TRP A 84 4.41 -15.86 0.08
N TRP A 85 4.59 -16.45 1.26
CA TRP A 85 5.61 -16.01 2.21
C TRP A 85 7.02 -16.19 1.67
N LYS A 86 7.31 -17.29 0.97
CA LYS A 86 8.58 -17.49 0.24
C LYS A 86 8.79 -16.43 -0.84
N TRP A 87 7.75 -16.11 -1.60
CA TRP A 87 7.80 -15.05 -2.60
C TRP A 87 8.07 -13.67 -1.98
N SER A 88 7.36 -13.33 -0.89
CA SER A 88 7.54 -12.06 -0.19
C SER A 88 8.93 -11.95 0.47
N TYR A 89 9.43 -13.06 1.04
CA TYR A 89 10.75 -13.12 1.63
C TYR A 89 11.87 -12.86 0.63
N LYS A 90 11.77 -13.36 -0.62
CA LYS A 90 12.75 -13.04 -1.67
C LYS A 90 12.82 -11.53 -1.95
N ARG A 91 11.68 -10.84 -1.90
CA ARG A 91 11.61 -9.37 -2.07
C ARG A 91 12.30 -8.69 -0.90
N TRP A 92 11.96 -9.09 0.32
CA TRP A 92 12.64 -8.61 1.53
C TRP A 92 14.15 -8.83 1.49
N GLN A 93 14.63 -10.00 1.06
CA GLN A 93 16.07 -10.28 0.94
C GLN A 93 16.78 -9.36 -0.05
N ALA A 94 16.13 -9.04 -1.18
CA ALA A 94 16.68 -8.10 -2.15
C ALA A 94 16.81 -6.68 -1.55
N ASP A 95 15.81 -6.26 -0.77
CA ASP A 95 15.82 -4.95 -0.10
C ASP A 95 16.82 -4.91 1.07
N SER A 96 16.87 -5.95 1.91
CA SER A 96 17.75 -6.01 3.08
C SER A 96 19.23 -6.16 2.73
N GLY A 97 19.53 -6.81 1.60
CA GLY A 97 20.89 -6.91 1.05
C GLY A 97 21.42 -5.60 0.43
N SER A 98 20.57 -4.58 0.26
CA SER A 98 20.98 -3.28 -0.28
C SER A 98 21.78 -2.47 0.75
N ARG A 99 22.87 -1.84 0.30
CA ARG A 99 23.74 -1.00 1.16
C ARG A 99 23.04 0.24 1.74
N ASN A 100 21.95 0.68 1.10
CA ASN A 100 21.15 1.84 1.52
C ASN A 100 19.73 1.40 1.92
N ASN A 101 19.58 0.22 2.54
CA ASN A 101 18.25 -0.25 2.92
C ASN A 101 17.61 0.75 3.93
N VAL A 102 16.33 1.05 3.71
CA VAL A 102 15.55 1.99 4.54
C VAL A 102 14.44 1.20 5.25
N LEU A 103 14.80 0.01 5.74
CA LEU A 103 13.88 -0.89 6.41
C LEU A 103 13.64 -0.41 7.85
N SER A 104 12.47 -0.74 8.37
CA SER A 104 12.13 -0.58 9.77
C SER A 104 12.85 -1.58 10.65
N THR A 105 12.93 -1.30 11.95
CA THR A 105 13.61 -2.14 12.94
C THR A 105 13.10 -3.59 12.94
N GLU A 106 11.82 -3.81 12.62
CA GLU A 106 11.20 -5.12 12.55
C GLU A 106 11.69 -5.94 11.34
N PHE A 107 12.10 -5.29 10.26
CA PHE A 107 12.52 -5.90 8.99
C PHE A 107 14.00 -5.68 8.68
N GLU A 108 14.77 -5.10 9.59
CA GLU A 108 16.08 -4.51 9.28
C GLU A 108 17.11 -5.49 8.69
N ASN A 109 17.15 -6.75 9.16
CA ASN A 109 18.20 -7.70 8.80
C ASN A 109 17.87 -9.17 9.15
N ASP A 110 18.82 -10.04 8.84
CA ASP A 110 18.79 -11.49 9.11
C ASP A 110 18.73 -11.86 10.60
N LYS A 111 19.11 -10.95 11.50
CA LYS A 111 18.93 -11.12 12.95
C LYS A 111 17.48 -10.95 13.39
N LYS A 112 16.66 -10.31 12.57
CA LYS A 112 15.20 -10.20 12.75
C LYS A 112 14.47 -11.30 12.01
N ILE A 113 14.86 -11.57 10.76
CA ILE A 113 14.17 -12.50 9.88
C ILE A 113 15.14 -13.54 9.32
N ASN A 114 15.02 -14.81 9.73
CA ASN A 114 15.94 -15.88 9.28
C ASN A 114 15.35 -16.81 8.21
N SER A 115 14.05 -16.72 7.96
CA SER A 115 13.34 -17.65 7.09
C SER A 115 12.05 -17.02 6.58
N ALA A 116 11.54 -17.54 5.48
CA ALA A 116 10.30 -17.04 4.89
C ALA A 116 9.06 -17.42 5.69
N PHE A 117 9.01 -18.67 6.15
CA PHE A 117 7.80 -19.26 6.71
C PHE A 117 8.15 -20.26 7.82
N SER A 118 7.36 -20.22 8.89
CA SER A 118 7.32 -21.24 9.92
C SER A 118 5.87 -21.52 10.30
N SER A 119 5.51 -22.80 10.39
CA SER A 119 4.20 -23.24 10.89
C SER A 119 4.16 -23.35 12.42
N THR A 120 5.30 -23.22 13.10
CA THR A 120 5.38 -23.27 14.56
C THR A 120 4.87 -21.96 15.15
N ILE A 121 4.11 -22.05 16.25
CA ILE A 121 3.63 -20.87 16.97
C ILE A 121 4.85 -20.08 17.47
N PRO A 122 4.95 -18.77 17.14
CA PRO A 122 6.07 -17.96 17.57
C PRO A 122 6.07 -17.81 19.10
N SER A 123 7.21 -18.11 19.72
CA SER A 123 7.47 -17.63 21.07
C SER A 123 7.77 -16.13 21.00
N PRO A 124 7.19 -15.28 21.88
CA PRO A 124 7.34 -13.84 21.80
C PRO A 124 8.80 -13.38 21.94
N THR A 125 9.64 -14.16 22.63
CA THR A 125 11.03 -13.81 22.97
C THR A 125 12.08 -14.36 22.00
N VAL A 126 11.68 -15.19 21.03
CA VAL A 126 12.64 -15.84 20.13
C VAL A 126 12.89 -14.95 18.92
N SER A 127 14.15 -14.56 18.70
CA SER A 127 14.64 -13.90 17.49
C SER A 127 15.89 -14.67 17.04
N PRO A 128 16.14 -14.80 15.72
CA PRO A 128 15.31 -14.36 14.59
C PRO A 128 14.01 -15.17 14.41
N LYS A 129 13.02 -14.58 13.74
CA LYS A 129 11.73 -15.20 13.41
C LYS A 129 11.59 -15.45 11.91
N ALA A 130 10.61 -16.27 11.52
CA ALA A 130 10.19 -16.33 10.13
C ALA A 130 9.41 -15.06 9.74
N LEU A 131 9.45 -14.65 8.46
CA LEU A 131 8.76 -13.43 7.98
C LEU A 131 7.27 -13.43 8.32
N ASN A 132 6.59 -14.57 8.14
CA ASN A 132 5.17 -14.70 8.47
C ASN A 132 4.87 -14.43 9.96
N GLN A 133 5.79 -14.81 10.86
CA GLN A 133 5.67 -14.57 12.29
C GLN A 133 5.98 -13.11 12.66
N VAL A 134 6.94 -12.46 12.01
CA VAL A 134 7.20 -11.01 12.19
C VAL A 134 5.98 -10.20 11.79
N CYS A 135 5.38 -10.50 10.63
CA CYS A 135 4.13 -9.88 10.21
C CYS A 135 3.01 -10.14 11.23
N GLU A 136 2.89 -11.37 11.75
CA GLU A 136 1.91 -11.69 12.79
C GLU A 136 2.07 -10.84 14.06
N ASP A 137 3.30 -10.64 14.53
CA ASP A 137 3.56 -9.79 15.69
C ASP A 137 3.13 -8.35 15.44
N ILE A 138 3.38 -7.83 14.23
CA ILE A 138 2.94 -6.48 13.84
C ILE A 138 1.42 -6.40 13.78
N TYR A 139 0.72 -7.43 13.30
CA TYR A 139 -0.74 -7.44 13.25
C TYR A 139 -1.37 -7.30 14.65
N LYS A 140 -0.68 -7.74 15.70
CA LYS A 140 -1.10 -7.65 17.10
C LYS A 140 -0.78 -6.29 17.75
N GLN A 141 -0.05 -5.41 17.07
CA GLN A 141 0.21 -4.05 17.55
C GLN A 141 -0.99 -3.13 17.31
N ASP A 142 -1.03 -2.03 18.06
CA ASP A 142 -2.06 -0.99 17.87
C ASP A 142 -1.82 -0.22 16.58
N LYS A 143 -2.89 0.17 15.88
CA LYS A 143 -2.85 0.93 14.62
C LYS A 143 -2.05 2.24 14.73
N SER A 144 -2.01 2.84 15.91
CA SER A 144 -1.23 4.06 16.19
C SER A 144 0.30 3.88 16.03
N SER A 145 0.79 2.64 15.99
CA SER A 145 2.20 2.33 15.68
C SER A 145 2.55 2.62 14.21
N LEU A 146 1.56 2.63 13.29
CA LEU A 146 1.76 2.95 11.87
C LEU A 146 1.60 4.43 11.55
N ILE A 147 1.06 5.22 12.49
CA ILE A 147 0.75 6.64 12.26
C ILE A 147 1.90 7.48 12.82
N PRO A 148 2.68 8.17 11.96
CA PRO A 148 3.70 9.10 12.42
C PRO A 148 3.06 10.27 13.17
N VAL A 149 3.49 10.51 14.42
CA VAL A 149 3.10 11.68 15.23
C VAL A 149 4.34 12.52 15.54
N GLY A 150 4.29 13.82 15.24
CA GLY A 150 5.40 14.75 15.52
C GLY A 150 6.65 14.49 14.65
N ASN A 151 7.83 14.45 15.28
CA ASN A 151 9.15 14.23 14.65
C ASN A 151 9.68 12.79 14.83
N ALA A 152 9.00 11.93 15.60
CA ALA A 152 9.39 10.55 15.87
C ALA A 152 8.96 9.58 14.73
N THR A 153 9.05 10.05 13.48
CA THR A 153 8.23 9.57 12.36
C THR A 153 8.90 8.53 11.49
N GLU A 154 10.23 8.46 11.49
CA GLU A 154 10.95 7.71 10.48
C GLU A 154 10.67 6.20 10.55
N ASN A 155 10.82 5.57 11.73
CA ASN A 155 10.58 4.12 11.84
C ASN A 155 9.11 3.76 11.63
N LYS A 156 8.16 4.58 12.10
CA LYS A 156 6.72 4.30 11.91
C LYS A 156 6.33 4.32 10.42
N THR A 157 6.85 5.30 9.69
CA THR A 157 6.66 5.39 8.24
C THR A 157 7.30 4.18 7.54
N LYS A 158 8.54 3.83 7.90
CA LYS A 158 9.21 2.62 7.38
C LYS A 158 8.41 1.35 7.68
N LEU A 159 7.94 1.20 8.92
CA LEU A 159 7.17 0.03 9.37
C LEU A 159 5.86 -0.10 8.58
N LYS A 160 5.14 1.01 8.39
CA LYS A 160 3.94 1.04 7.54
C LYS A 160 4.28 0.58 6.11
N ASN A 161 5.35 1.12 5.53
CA ASN A 161 5.75 0.78 4.16
C ASN A 161 6.16 -0.69 4.04
N ASP A 162 6.98 -1.20 4.96
CA ASP A 162 7.42 -2.60 5.01
C ASP A 162 6.25 -3.56 5.27
N LEU A 163 5.34 -3.21 6.19
CA LEU A 163 4.13 -3.98 6.47
C LEU A 163 3.32 -4.18 5.19
N PHE A 164 2.99 -3.11 4.47
CA PHE A 164 2.20 -3.26 3.26
C PHE A 164 2.99 -3.93 2.14
N LYS A 165 4.30 -3.67 2.03
CA LYS A 165 5.17 -4.24 1.01
C LYS A 165 5.34 -5.76 1.16
N TYR A 166 5.56 -6.26 2.39
CA TYR A 166 5.92 -7.66 2.64
C TYR A 166 4.82 -8.51 3.29
N CYS A 167 3.84 -7.90 3.94
CA CYS A 167 2.79 -8.61 4.67
C CYS A 167 1.40 -8.45 4.04
N SER A 168 1.26 -7.63 2.99
CA SER A 168 -0.03 -7.32 2.40
C SER A 168 -0.08 -7.55 0.89
N ILE A 169 -1.31 -7.59 0.38
CA ILE A 169 -1.59 -7.66 -1.05
C ILE A 169 -1.49 -6.30 -1.74
N LEU A 170 -1.40 -5.20 -1.01
CA LEU A 170 -1.38 -3.86 -1.57
C LEU A 170 -0.01 -3.51 -2.17
N GLY A 171 1.05 -4.19 -1.74
CA GLY A 171 2.42 -3.80 -2.06
C GLY A 171 2.84 -2.55 -1.28
N GLU A 172 3.82 -1.82 -1.79
CA GLU A 172 4.25 -0.56 -1.16
C GLU A 172 3.13 0.49 -1.26
N VAL A 173 2.80 1.16 -0.15
CA VAL A 173 1.75 2.18 -0.10
C VAL A 173 2.27 3.49 0.48
N LYS A 174 2.55 4.44 -0.41
CA LYS A 174 3.02 5.79 -0.11
C LYS A 174 1.87 6.78 0.03
N THR A 175 1.97 7.67 1.00
CA THR A 175 1.12 8.84 1.14
C THR A 175 1.64 9.97 0.26
N ILE A 176 0.83 11.01 0.06
CA ILE A 176 1.23 12.20 -0.68
C ILE A 176 2.55 12.79 -0.15
N SER A 177 2.71 12.86 1.17
CA SER A 177 3.92 13.41 1.82
C SER A 177 5.19 12.57 1.61
N GLU A 178 5.06 11.33 1.14
CA GLU A 178 6.18 10.41 0.88
C GLU A 178 6.59 10.39 -0.61
N VAL A 179 5.95 11.20 -1.45
CA VAL A 179 6.24 11.29 -2.89
C VAL A 179 6.66 12.72 -3.24
N GLU A 180 7.89 12.89 -3.73
CA GLU A 180 8.49 14.21 -4.01
C GLU A 180 7.78 14.98 -5.14
N ASP A 181 7.12 14.27 -6.08
CA ASP A 181 6.47 14.85 -7.27
C ASP A 181 4.95 15.09 -7.11
N ALA A 182 4.47 15.24 -5.88
CA ALA A 182 3.08 15.52 -5.59
C ALA A 182 2.81 17.03 -5.62
N ASP A 183 2.66 17.58 -6.83
CA ASP A 183 2.33 18.99 -7.01
C ASP A 183 0.81 19.23 -6.94
N TYR A 184 0.37 19.58 -5.73
CA TYR A 184 -0.97 20.07 -5.44
C TYR A 184 -0.89 21.57 -5.12
N GLY A 185 -1.84 22.33 -5.68
CA GLY A 185 -1.88 23.78 -5.50
C GLY A 185 -2.03 24.18 -4.03
N GLU A 186 -1.63 25.41 -3.71
CA GLU A 186 -1.83 25.99 -2.39
C GLU A 186 -3.32 25.98 -1.99
N ASN A 187 -3.61 25.80 -0.70
CA ASN A 187 -4.97 25.67 -0.15
C ASN A 187 -5.82 24.49 -0.65
N THR A 188 -5.19 23.43 -1.17
CA THR A 188 -5.89 22.20 -1.56
C THR A 188 -5.82 21.12 -0.49
N LYS A 189 -6.74 20.14 -0.52
CA LYS A 189 -6.74 19.01 0.43
C LYS A 189 -5.45 18.18 0.36
N GLY A 190 -4.86 18.02 -0.82
CA GLY A 190 -3.62 17.26 -1.03
C GLY A 190 -2.37 17.96 -0.50
N LYS A 191 -2.36 19.30 -0.45
CA LYS A 191 -1.26 20.09 0.10
C LYS A 191 -1.32 20.24 1.63
N ASP A 192 -2.50 20.05 2.23
CA ASP A 192 -2.67 20.11 3.68
C ASP A 192 -1.74 19.11 4.41
N ALA A 193 -1.04 19.57 5.44
CA ALA A 193 -0.02 18.80 6.14
C ALA A 193 -0.58 17.59 6.91
N THR A 194 -1.86 17.63 7.28
CA THR A 194 -2.54 16.52 7.98
C THR A 194 -3.03 15.48 6.99
N ASN A 195 -3.63 15.92 5.89
CA ASN A 195 -4.17 15.08 4.84
C ASN A 195 -3.07 14.42 4.01
N SER A 196 -2.01 15.14 3.66
CA SER A 196 -0.89 14.60 2.88
C SER A 196 -0.19 13.41 3.54
N LYS A 197 -0.26 13.28 4.88
CA LYS A 197 0.26 12.14 5.66
C LYS A 197 -0.70 10.95 5.74
N LYS A 198 -1.94 11.10 5.27
CA LYS A 198 -3.00 10.08 5.36
C LYS A 198 -3.45 9.60 3.98
N PHE A 199 -3.56 10.53 3.04
CA PHE A 199 -4.05 10.28 1.70
C PHE A 199 -3.01 9.51 0.91
N VAL A 200 -3.44 8.43 0.26
CA VAL A 200 -2.57 7.62 -0.58
C VAL A 200 -2.21 8.42 -1.82
N ALA A 201 -0.92 8.47 -2.15
CA ALA A 201 -0.46 9.20 -3.33
C ALA A 201 -1.00 8.56 -4.60
N VAL A 202 -1.31 9.39 -5.59
CA VAL A 202 -1.79 8.91 -6.90
C VAL A 202 -0.68 8.15 -7.62
N LYS A 203 0.55 8.64 -7.58
CA LYS A 203 1.73 8.04 -8.22
C LYS A 203 2.38 6.98 -7.32
N GLY A 204 2.92 5.91 -7.92
CA GLY A 204 3.71 4.89 -7.22
C GLY A 204 2.92 3.87 -6.38
N ASN A 205 1.59 3.89 -6.45
CA ASN A 205 0.69 3.03 -5.66
C ASN A 205 -0.25 2.21 -6.55
N ASP A 206 0.21 1.76 -7.71
CA ASP A 206 -0.66 1.19 -8.76
C ASP A 206 -1.46 -0.03 -8.28
N LYS A 207 -0.84 -0.93 -7.51
CA LYS A 207 -1.51 -2.12 -6.98
C LYS A 207 -2.59 -1.78 -5.95
N PHE A 208 -2.33 -0.80 -5.08
CA PHE A 208 -3.36 -0.26 -4.18
C PHE A 208 -4.53 0.30 -4.97
N TRP A 209 -4.28 1.13 -5.99
CA TRP A 209 -5.34 1.76 -6.77
C TRP A 209 -6.13 0.74 -7.60
N GLU A 210 -5.48 -0.32 -8.12
CA GLU A 210 -6.18 -1.41 -8.78
C GLU A 210 -7.16 -2.13 -7.83
N ILE A 211 -6.70 -2.48 -6.63
CA ILE A 211 -7.52 -3.14 -5.61
C ILE A 211 -8.65 -2.21 -5.17
N ARG A 212 -8.34 -0.95 -4.84
CA ARG A 212 -9.35 0.04 -4.43
C ARG A 212 -10.38 0.28 -5.53
N ASN A 213 -9.99 0.23 -6.80
CA ASN A 213 -10.94 0.34 -7.91
C ASN A 213 -11.89 -0.87 -7.99
N LYS A 214 -11.38 -2.09 -7.76
CA LYS A 214 -12.20 -3.30 -7.67
C LYS A 214 -13.17 -3.24 -6.48
N GLU A 215 -12.73 -2.74 -5.33
CA GLU A 215 -13.59 -2.58 -4.17
C GLU A 215 -14.68 -1.52 -4.39
N PHE A 216 -14.30 -0.38 -4.99
CA PHE A 216 -15.21 0.74 -5.23
C PHE A 216 -16.33 0.40 -6.21
N TYR A 217 -16.00 -0.32 -7.29
CA TYR A 217 -16.94 -0.72 -8.33
C TYR A 217 -17.46 -2.15 -8.21
N GLY A 218 -17.02 -2.88 -7.18
CA GLY A 218 -17.46 -4.23 -6.87
C GLY A 218 -18.85 -4.23 -6.24
N ASP A 219 -19.11 -5.25 -5.43
CA ASP A 219 -20.41 -5.42 -4.78
C ASP A 219 -20.72 -4.24 -3.83
N ASP A 220 -21.99 -3.84 -3.78
CA ASP A 220 -22.46 -2.67 -3.03
C ASP A 220 -22.43 -2.85 -1.49
N SER A 221 -21.81 -3.93 -0.98
CA SER A 221 -21.77 -4.29 0.45
C SER A 221 -20.50 -3.84 1.18
N GLY A 222 -19.38 -3.65 0.46
CA GLY A 222 -18.08 -3.34 1.06
C GLY A 222 -17.96 -1.93 1.64
N GLU A 223 -17.10 -1.75 2.66
CA GLU A 223 -16.81 -0.43 3.26
C GLU A 223 -16.20 0.58 2.29
N LYS A 224 -15.53 0.08 1.23
CA LYS A 224 -14.90 0.89 0.19
C LYS A 224 -15.74 0.97 -1.08
N SER A 225 -16.95 0.42 -1.07
CA SER A 225 -17.87 0.44 -2.20
C SER A 225 -18.42 1.85 -2.44
N LYS A 226 -18.66 2.20 -3.71
CA LYS A 226 -19.36 3.43 -4.11
C LYS A 226 -20.71 3.62 -3.41
N SER A 227 -21.36 2.54 -2.98
CA SER A 227 -22.63 2.60 -2.22
C SER A 227 -22.50 3.35 -0.88
N LYS A 228 -21.27 3.49 -0.37
CA LYS A 228 -20.96 4.26 0.85
C LYS A 228 -20.88 5.76 0.63
N SER A 229 -20.95 6.23 -0.62
CA SER A 229 -21.13 7.65 -0.92
C SER A 229 -22.59 8.04 -0.69
N THR A 230 -22.86 8.65 0.47
CA THR A 230 -24.20 8.99 0.92
C THR A 230 -24.65 10.36 0.43
N VAL A 231 -23.69 11.26 0.14
CA VAL A 231 -23.97 12.61 -0.33
C VAL A 231 -24.37 12.55 -1.81
N GLY A 232 -25.62 12.91 -2.10
CA GLY A 232 -26.19 12.84 -3.46
C GLY A 232 -25.40 13.60 -4.52
N THR A 233 -24.79 14.73 -4.13
CA THR A 233 -23.99 15.60 -5.01
C THR A 233 -22.51 15.26 -5.04
N SER A 234 -22.06 14.30 -4.22
CA SER A 234 -20.64 13.94 -4.19
C SER A 234 -20.19 13.43 -5.55
N LYS A 235 -19.00 13.84 -5.96
CA LYS A 235 -18.36 13.37 -7.19
C LYS A 235 -18.01 11.89 -7.11
N PHE A 236 -17.81 11.31 -5.91
CA PHE A 236 -17.67 9.86 -5.77
C PHE A 236 -18.93 9.13 -6.25
N LYS A 237 -20.12 9.64 -5.91
CA LYS A 237 -21.39 9.09 -6.40
C LYS A 237 -21.65 9.42 -7.85
N ALA A 238 -21.62 10.70 -8.20
CA ALA A 238 -21.97 11.20 -9.53
C ALA A 238 -21.07 10.60 -10.62
N LYS A 239 -19.76 10.52 -10.38
CA LYS A 239 -18.82 9.94 -11.35
C LYS A 239 -18.90 8.42 -11.41
N SER A 240 -19.35 7.74 -10.35
CA SER A 240 -19.45 6.27 -10.35
C SER A 240 -20.49 5.71 -11.33
N VAL A 241 -21.43 6.55 -11.79
CA VAL A 241 -22.47 6.18 -12.77
C VAL A 241 -22.14 6.65 -14.20
N GLU A 242 -21.04 7.37 -14.42
CA GLU A 242 -20.60 7.82 -15.74
C GLU A 242 -20.16 6.65 -16.64
N THR A 243 -20.20 6.88 -17.96
CA THR A 243 -19.74 5.92 -18.97
C THR A 243 -18.81 6.63 -19.97
N PRO A 244 -17.51 6.25 -20.06
CA PRO A 244 -16.86 5.20 -19.28
C PRO A 244 -16.73 5.56 -17.79
N ARG A 245 -16.73 4.55 -16.92
CA ARG A 245 -16.51 4.77 -15.48
C ARG A 245 -15.08 5.25 -15.26
N PRO A 246 -14.86 6.40 -14.60
CA PRO A 246 -13.51 6.84 -14.26
C PRO A 246 -12.86 5.89 -13.25
N LYS A 247 -11.54 5.95 -13.07
CA LYS A 247 -10.88 5.17 -12.02
C LYS A 247 -11.04 5.90 -10.69
N ILE A 248 -11.18 5.17 -9.60
CA ILE A 248 -11.25 5.79 -8.26
C ILE A 248 -10.02 6.64 -7.93
N ARG A 249 -8.86 6.26 -8.48
CA ARG A 249 -7.61 7.04 -8.41
C ARG A 249 -7.78 8.45 -8.97
N ASP A 250 -8.47 8.60 -10.09
CA ASP A 250 -8.67 9.89 -10.77
C ASP A 250 -9.63 10.77 -9.96
N ILE A 251 -10.70 10.17 -9.40
CA ILE A 251 -11.63 10.88 -8.51
C ILE A 251 -10.91 11.37 -7.24
N CYS A 252 -10.06 10.53 -6.65
CA CYS A 252 -9.23 10.92 -5.50
C CYS A 252 -8.22 12.01 -5.87
N GLU A 253 -7.59 11.97 -7.05
CA GLU A 253 -6.71 13.04 -7.51
C GLU A 253 -7.43 14.39 -7.59
N GLU A 254 -8.64 14.41 -8.17
CA GLU A 254 -9.46 15.62 -8.21
C GLU A 254 -9.86 16.09 -6.81
N ALA A 255 -10.22 15.16 -5.92
CA ALA A 255 -10.50 15.48 -4.52
C ALA A 255 -9.30 16.12 -3.83
N TYR A 256 -8.08 15.64 -4.11
CA TYR A 256 -6.85 16.22 -3.56
C TYR A 256 -6.57 17.63 -4.08
N ARG A 257 -6.96 17.92 -5.33
CA ARG A 257 -6.87 19.27 -5.94
C ARG A 257 -8.00 20.20 -5.54
N SER A 258 -9.05 19.69 -4.88
CA SER A 258 -10.13 20.51 -4.37
C SER A 258 -9.70 21.37 -3.18
N GLY A 259 -10.43 22.46 -2.92
CA GLY A 259 -10.17 23.33 -1.77
C GLY A 259 -10.16 22.57 -0.45
N LYS A 260 -9.27 22.97 0.46
CA LYS A 260 -9.08 22.31 1.76
C LYS A 260 -10.37 22.24 2.61
N ASP A 261 -11.22 23.24 2.47
CA ASP A 261 -12.47 23.37 3.21
C ASP A 261 -13.46 22.25 2.87
N GLU A 262 -14.47 22.07 3.71
CA GLU A 262 -15.50 21.06 3.46
C GLU A 262 -16.31 21.44 2.23
N SER A 263 -16.42 20.51 1.29
CA SER A 263 -17.13 20.69 0.02
C SER A 263 -18.14 19.57 -0.16
N THR A 264 -19.31 19.91 -0.71
CA THR A 264 -20.34 18.93 -1.09
C THR A 264 -19.92 18.03 -2.24
N ASP A 265 -18.95 18.47 -3.05
CA ASP A 265 -18.44 17.72 -4.20
C ASP A 265 -17.43 16.64 -3.76
N TYR A 266 -16.61 16.96 -2.75
CA TYR A 266 -15.61 16.05 -2.18
C TYR A 266 -15.66 16.10 -0.64
N PRO A 267 -16.71 15.55 -0.01
CA PRO A 267 -16.84 15.57 1.44
C PRO A 267 -15.66 14.85 2.10
N SER A 268 -15.10 15.41 3.18
CA SER A 268 -13.90 14.85 3.80
C SER A 268 -14.16 13.44 4.35
N ALA A 269 -15.38 13.14 4.77
CA ALA A 269 -15.78 11.80 5.17
C ALA A 269 -15.62 10.78 4.02
N GLU A 270 -16.03 11.13 2.80
CA GLU A 270 -15.92 10.23 1.65
C GLU A 270 -14.49 10.10 1.13
N VAL A 271 -13.72 11.20 1.13
CA VAL A 271 -12.28 11.15 0.84
C VAL A 271 -11.56 10.22 1.82
N ASN A 272 -11.91 10.28 3.12
CA ASN A 272 -11.37 9.38 4.14
C ASN A 272 -11.87 7.93 4.02
N ILE A 273 -12.94 7.65 3.27
CA ILE A 273 -13.34 6.28 2.98
C ILE A 273 -12.51 5.77 1.80
N PHE A 274 -12.48 6.51 0.69
CA PHE A 274 -12.02 5.99 -0.59
C PHE A 274 -10.54 6.22 -0.88
N CYS A 275 -9.94 7.28 -0.35
CA CYS A 275 -8.62 7.78 -0.76
C CYS A 275 -7.51 7.54 0.29
N VAL A 276 -7.85 6.89 1.40
CA VAL A 276 -6.89 6.45 2.42
C VAL A 276 -6.83 4.91 2.48
N LEU A 277 -5.84 4.37 3.18
CA LEU A 277 -5.78 2.96 3.56
C LEU A 277 -7.03 2.54 4.34
#